data_AF-A0A6P1WBE0-F1
#
_entry.id   AF-A0A6P1WBE0-F1
#
_cell.length_a   1.000
_cell.length_b   1.000
_cell.length_c   1.000
_cell.angle_alpha   90.00
_cell.angle_beta   90.00
_cell.angle_gamma   90.00
#
_symmetry.space_group_name_H-M   'P 1'
#
loop_
_entity.id
_entity.type
_entity.pdbx_description
1 polymer ?
#
loop_
_entity_poly.entity_id
_entity_poly.type
_entity_poly.pdbx_seq_one_letter_code
_entity_poly.pdbx_strand_id
1 'polypeptide(L)'
;MPRPDIDSILLIDTSLTNRYTRHDLLMANATGVLPLLQELNQLVKRVPTTDVRLEQVIKRQQIQQRLSLASTELSSFAAELDCEGERADQLATYLDQKDTRRIRRLTIFSVVVGAITTVATALIEADNASKIVGISGGLVSATAGGLAAFSSNKTVYFAHKRNLLADLWYQPKQSSVYPPLIWYVLNEKSFSNGGQTSISHNTRQRWQGFVLTGTAKDQQELYFGSGGNYQADDLHTRANMLNQLQSSVRSINQDLQGLMLSLAN
;
A
#
# COMPACT_ATOMS: atom_id res chain seq x y z
N MET A 1 14.72 -17.61 9.29
CA MET A 1 14.84 -16.69 8.15
C MET A 1 14.92 -17.49 6.87
N PRO A 2 14.34 -17.00 5.77
CA PRO A 2 14.43 -17.66 4.46
C PRO A 2 15.88 -17.83 4.02
N ARG A 3 16.20 -18.96 3.41
CA ARG A 3 17.56 -19.26 2.92
C ARG A 3 17.78 -18.63 1.54
N PRO A 4 18.90 -17.92 1.31
CA PRO A 4 19.17 -17.24 0.04
C PRO A 4 19.62 -18.19 -1.10
N ASP A 5 20.07 -19.40 -0.77
CA ASP A 5 20.65 -20.42 -1.66
C ASP A 5 19.67 -21.55 -1.99
N ILE A 6 18.36 -21.25 -1.97
CA ILE A 6 17.32 -22.28 -2.10
C ILE A 6 17.45 -23.09 -3.41
N ASP A 7 17.80 -22.47 -4.52
CA ASP A 7 17.93 -23.18 -5.80
C ASP A 7 19.01 -24.26 -5.74
N SER A 8 20.14 -24.00 -5.08
CA SER A 8 21.18 -25.00 -4.86
C SER A 8 20.69 -26.14 -3.96
N ILE A 9 19.91 -25.83 -2.93
CA ILE A 9 19.33 -26.84 -2.02
C ILE A 9 18.35 -27.75 -2.78
N LEU A 10 17.49 -27.17 -3.63
CA LEU A 10 16.48 -27.91 -4.39
C LEU A 10 17.07 -28.75 -5.52
N LEU A 11 18.21 -28.33 -6.08
CA LEU A 11 18.93 -29.14 -7.07
C LEU A 11 19.56 -30.40 -6.45
N ILE A 12 19.98 -30.33 -5.19
CA ILE A 12 20.63 -31.45 -4.50
C ILE A 12 19.59 -32.43 -3.95
N ASP A 13 18.49 -31.93 -3.37
CA ASP A 13 17.43 -32.76 -2.79
C ASP A 13 16.21 -32.86 -3.71
N THR A 14 16.30 -33.78 -4.67
CA THR A 14 15.20 -34.04 -5.63
C THR A 14 13.97 -34.70 -4.99
N SER A 15 14.10 -35.18 -3.75
CA SER A 15 13.01 -35.91 -3.11
C SER A 15 11.85 -35.03 -2.67
N LEU A 16 12.08 -33.72 -2.55
CA LEU A 16 11.03 -32.73 -2.36
C LEU A 16 10.45 -32.22 -3.69
N THR A 17 11.29 -32.02 -4.70
CA THR A 17 10.86 -31.52 -6.02
C THR A 17 9.98 -32.52 -6.78
N ASN A 18 10.07 -33.82 -6.43
CA ASN A 18 9.19 -34.86 -6.97
C ASN A 18 7.77 -34.82 -6.38
N ARG A 19 7.57 -34.15 -5.24
CA ARG A 19 6.28 -34.12 -4.52
C ARG A 19 5.62 -32.75 -4.50
N TYR A 20 6.43 -31.69 -4.43
CA TYR A 20 5.95 -30.32 -4.28
C TYR A 20 6.39 -29.47 -5.45
N THR A 21 5.55 -28.49 -5.81
CA THR A 21 5.92 -27.54 -6.85
C THR A 21 7.06 -26.64 -6.37
N ARG A 22 7.78 -26.01 -7.32
CA ARG A 22 8.80 -25.02 -6.96
C ARG A 22 8.20 -23.86 -6.14
N HIS A 23 6.97 -23.47 -6.44
CA HIS A 23 6.23 -22.43 -5.71
C HIS A 23 6.00 -22.82 -4.24
N ASP A 24 5.53 -24.05 -3.99
CA ASP A 24 5.35 -24.59 -2.64
C ASP A 24 6.67 -24.59 -1.87
N LEU A 25 7.77 -24.99 -2.51
CA LEU A 25 9.09 -25.07 -1.87
C LEU A 25 9.68 -23.70 -1.55
N LEU A 26 9.47 -22.71 -2.42
CA LEU A 26 9.82 -21.32 -2.15
C LEU A 26 8.99 -20.76 -0.99
N MET A 27 7.69 -21.05 -0.94
CA MET A 27 6.83 -20.64 0.17
C MET A 27 7.21 -21.37 1.48
N ALA A 28 7.62 -22.64 1.39
CA ALA A 28 8.14 -23.40 2.53
C ALA A 28 9.46 -22.81 3.05
N ASN A 29 10.31 -22.30 2.17
CA ASN A 29 11.52 -21.58 2.57
C ASN A 29 11.18 -20.23 3.22
N ALA A 30 10.23 -19.51 2.64
CA ALA A 30 9.77 -18.21 3.13
C ALA A 30 9.22 -18.31 4.56
N THR A 31 8.43 -19.35 4.84
CA THR A 31 7.85 -19.65 6.16
C THR A 31 8.82 -20.37 7.11
N GLY A 32 10.00 -20.76 6.61
CA GLY A 32 11.00 -21.49 7.38
C GLY A 32 10.63 -22.95 7.70
N VAL A 33 9.68 -23.55 7.00
CA VAL A 33 9.32 -24.97 7.16
C VAL A 33 10.08 -25.91 6.23
N LEU A 34 10.79 -25.39 5.23
CA LEU A 34 11.57 -26.21 4.30
C LEU A 34 12.50 -27.24 5.00
N PRO A 35 13.29 -26.88 6.04
CA PRO A 35 14.12 -27.86 6.74
C PRO A 35 13.30 -28.96 7.44
N LEU A 36 12.14 -28.58 8.00
CA LEU A 36 11.23 -29.54 8.64
C LEU A 36 10.62 -30.51 7.62
N LEU A 37 10.34 -30.04 6.39
CA LEU A 37 9.89 -30.89 5.29
C LEU A 37 10.98 -31.87 4.84
N GLN A 38 12.24 -31.43 4.77
CA GLN A 38 13.38 -32.29 4.45
C GLN A 38 13.51 -33.41 5.50
N GLU A 39 13.47 -33.05 6.79
CA GLU A 39 13.52 -34.01 7.90
C GLU A 39 12.33 -34.98 7.85
N LEU A 40 11.10 -34.47 7.65
CA LEU A 40 9.92 -35.31 7.53
C LEU A 40 10.04 -36.30 6.37
N ASN A 41 10.55 -35.86 5.21
CA ASN A 41 10.72 -36.72 4.05
C ASN A 41 11.76 -37.82 4.29
N GLN A 42 12.83 -37.53 5.05
CA GLN A 42 13.80 -38.54 5.48
C GLN A 42 13.16 -39.57 6.41
N LEU A 43 12.30 -39.14 7.35
CA LEU A 43 11.59 -40.03 8.27
C LEU A 43 10.60 -40.95 7.55
N VAL A 44 9.94 -40.47 6.48
CA VAL A 44 9.00 -41.28 5.69
C VAL A 44 9.70 -42.44 4.96
N LYS A 45 10.98 -42.30 4.63
CA LYS A 45 11.78 -43.34 3.97
C LYS A 45 12.30 -44.42 4.93
N ARG A 46 12.20 -44.21 6.25
CA ARG A 46 12.68 -45.17 7.27
C ARG A 46 11.67 -46.29 7.49
N VAL A 47 12.15 -47.43 8.01
CA VAL A 47 11.28 -48.54 8.44
C VAL A 47 10.31 -48.03 9.52
N PRO A 48 8.99 -48.29 9.38
CA PRO A 48 8.00 -47.72 10.28
C PRO A 48 8.03 -48.41 11.67
N THR A 49 8.69 -47.76 12.63
CA THR A 49 8.63 -48.09 14.06
C THR A 49 7.69 -47.13 14.79
N THR A 50 7.31 -47.44 16.03
CA THR A 50 6.52 -46.55 16.89
C THR A 50 7.20 -45.19 17.07
N ASP A 51 8.52 -45.19 17.31
CA ASP A 51 9.29 -43.96 17.49
C ASP A 51 9.36 -43.13 16.20
N VAL A 52 9.57 -43.77 15.04
CA VAL A 52 9.57 -43.06 13.74
C VAL A 52 8.20 -42.45 13.45
N ARG A 53 7.10 -43.15 13.77
CA ARG A 53 5.74 -42.62 13.61
C ARG A 53 5.49 -41.43 14.53
N LEU A 54 5.95 -41.50 15.78
CA LEU A 54 5.86 -40.39 16.72
C LEU A 54 6.66 -39.17 16.23
N GLU A 55 7.89 -39.37 15.76
CA GLU A 55 8.70 -38.29 15.18
C GLU A 55 8.04 -37.66 13.95
N GLN A 56 7.43 -38.46 13.06
CA GLN A 56 6.66 -37.94 11.93
C GLN A 56 5.50 -37.05 12.37
N VAL A 57 4.74 -37.45 13.40
CA VAL A 57 3.64 -36.64 13.97
C VAL A 57 4.19 -35.33 14.56
N ILE A 58 5.28 -35.39 15.33
CA ILE A 58 5.93 -34.20 15.90
C ILE A 58 6.36 -33.23 14.79
N LYS A 59 6.99 -33.73 13.70
CA LYS A 59 7.40 -32.88 12.57
C LYS A 59 6.22 -32.23 11.87
N ARG A 60 5.13 -32.98 11.65
CA ARG A 60 3.90 -32.42 11.07
C ARG A 60 3.31 -31.33 11.96
N GLN A 61 3.30 -31.53 13.28
CA GLN A 61 2.84 -30.54 14.24
C GLN A 61 3.70 -29.26 14.21
N GLN A 62 5.03 -29.41 14.16
CA GLN A 62 5.96 -28.27 14.07
C GLN A 62 5.75 -27.47 12.77
N ILE A 63 5.51 -28.16 11.66
CA ILE A 63 5.20 -27.53 10.36
C ILE A 63 3.90 -26.74 10.47
N GLN A 64 2.82 -27.35 10.97
CA GLN A 64 1.53 -26.69 11.16
C GLN A 64 1.66 -25.44 12.04
N GLN A 65 2.35 -25.55 13.18
CA GLN A 65 2.59 -24.40 14.07
C GLN A 65 3.32 -23.25 13.37
N ARG A 66 4.36 -23.54 12.58
CA ARG A 66 5.08 -22.50 11.83
C ARG A 66 4.22 -21.86 10.75
N LEU A 67 3.40 -22.63 10.05
CA LEU A 67 2.48 -22.10 9.04
C LEU A 67 1.37 -21.23 9.68
N SER A 68 0.85 -21.62 10.84
CA SER A 68 -0.11 -20.79 11.59
C SER A 68 0.49 -19.48 12.08
N LEU A 69 1.75 -19.49 12.55
CA LEU A 69 2.48 -18.28 12.91
C LEU A 69 2.71 -17.38 11.68
N ALA A 70 3.11 -17.96 10.55
CA ALA A 70 3.28 -17.23 9.29
C ALA A 70 1.96 -16.57 8.83
N SER A 71 0.83 -17.29 8.92
CA SER A 71 -0.48 -16.73 8.58
C SER A 71 -0.89 -15.58 9.51
N THR A 72 -0.56 -15.70 10.81
CA THR A 72 -0.77 -14.63 11.80
C THR A 72 0.09 -13.40 11.50
N GLU A 73 1.36 -13.59 11.14
CA GLU A 73 2.29 -12.53 10.75
C GLU A 73 1.80 -11.78 9.49
N LEU A 74 1.37 -12.52 8.46
CA LEU A 74 0.78 -11.95 7.24
C LEU A 74 -0.47 -11.13 7.54
N SER A 75 -1.37 -11.68 8.36
CA SER A 75 -2.63 -11.02 8.71
C SER A 75 -2.39 -9.75 9.52
N SER A 76 -1.44 -9.79 10.46
CA SER A 76 -1.06 -8.64 11.29
C SER A 76 -0.44 -7.53 10.46
N PHE A 77 0.46 -7.88 9.54
CA PHE A 77 1.09 -6.90 8.65
C PHE A 77 0.11 -6.30 7.62
N ALA A 78 -0.81 -7.12 7.10
CA ALA A 78 -1.89 -6.61 6.23
C ALA A 78 -2.83 -5.66 6.97
N ALA A 79 -3.16 -5.94 8.24
CA ALA A 79 -3.96 -5.05 9.08
C ALA A 79 -3.22 -3.74 9.38
N GLU A 80 -1.91 -3.78 9.59
CA GLU A 80 -1.12 -2.56 9.78
C GLU A 80 -1.11 -1.67 8.53
N LEU A 81 -0.94 -2.27 7.35
CA LEU A 81 -1.06 -1.55 6.07
C LEU A 81 -2.44 -0.90 5.90
N ASP A 82 -3.51 -1.62 6.26
CA ASP A 82 -4.89 -1.13 6.25
C ASP A 82 -5.07 0.08 7.16
N CYS A 83 -4.65 -0.05 8.42
CA CYS A 83 -4.76 1.00 9.43
C CYS A 83 -3.98 2.25 9.05
N GLU A 84 -2.75 2.11 8.53
CA GLU A 84 -1.98 3.26 8.06
C GLU A 84 -2.56 3.88 6.78
N GLY A 85 -3.19 3.07 5.91
CA GLY A 85 -3.91 3.54 4.73
C GLY A 85 -5.14 4.36 5.12
N GLU A 86 -6.01 3.79 5.96
CA GLU A 86 -7.20 4.44 6.50
C GLU A 86 -6.86 5.71 7.30
N ARG A 87 -5.79 5.68 8.10
CA ARG A 87 -5.32 6.87 8.83
C ARG A 87 -4.94 8.01 7.89
N ALA A 88 -4.32 7.71 6.75
CA ALA A 88 -4.01 8.72 5.73
C ALA A 88 -5.30 9.22 5.05
N ASP A 89 -6.19 8.32 4.65
CA ASP A 89 -7.45 8.64 3.95
C ASP A 89 -8.42 9.48 4.80
N GLN A 90 -8.53 9.18 6.11
CA GLN A 90 -9.33 9.97 7.03
C GLN A 90 -8.82 11.41 7.16
N LEU A 91 -7.50 11.60 7.19
CA LEU A 91 -6.90 12.93 7.21
C LEU A 91 -7.03 13.64 5.87
N ALA A 92 -6.96 12.91 4.75
CA ALA A 92 -7.23 13.44 3.42
C ALA A 92 -8.67 13.98 3.35
N THR A 93 -9.64 13.14 3.71
CA THR A 93 -11.06 13.47 3.77
C THR A 93 -11.34 14.65 4.70
N TYR A 94 -10.64 14.74 5.83
CA TYR A 94 -10.75 15.90 6.73
C TYR A 94 -10.30 17.21 6.08
N LEU A 95 -9.19 17.18 5.33
CA LEU A 95 -8.71 18.35 4.58
C LEU A 95 -9.67 18.70 3.43
N ASP A 96 -10.15 17.70 2.68
CA ASP A 96 -11.14 17.88 1.61
C ASP A 96 -12.43 18.51 2.11
N GLN A 97 -12.95 18.07 3.26
CA GLN A 97 -14.15 18.65 3.85
C GLN A 97 -13.93 20.11 4.27
N LYS A 98 -12.74 20.44 4.77
CA LYS A 98 -12.38 21.84 5.08
C LYS A 98 -12.33 22.70 3.82
N ASP A 99 -11.93 22.14 2.69
CA ASP A 99 -11.84 22.85 1.43
C ASP A 99 -13.18 22.96 0.73
N THR A 100 -13.97 21.90 0.74
CA THR A 100 -15.36 21.93 0.30
C THR A 100 -16.19 22.95 1.09
N ARG A 101 -16.01 23.04 2.42
CA ARG A 101 -16.67 24.08 3.24
C ARG A 101 -16.20 25.50 2.87
N ARG A 102 -14.91 25.68 2.57
CA ARG A 102 -14.36 26.97 2.11
C ARG A 102 -14.96 27.35 0.75
N ILE A 103 -14.89 26.44 -0.22
CA ILE A 103 -15.46 26.61 -1.56
C ILE A 103 -16.94 26.95 -1.45
N ARG A 104 -17.72 26.18 -0.68
CA ARG A 104 -19.16 26.45 -0.46
C ARG A 104 -19.41 27.83 0.15
N ARG A 105 -18.62 28.28 1.12
CA ARG A 105 -18.74 29.65 1.69
C ARG A 105 -18.40 30.72 0.67
N LEU A 106 -17.35 30.53 -0.12
CA LEU A 106 -16.96 31.46 -1.20
C LEU A 106 -18.04 31.52 -2.28
N THR A 107 -18.60 30.38 -2.70
CA THR A 107 -19.70 30.32 -3.67
C THR A 107 -20.94 31.03 -3.14
N ILE A 108 -21.34 30.79 -1.89
CA ILE A 108 -22.48 31.48 -1.26
C ILE A 108 -22.21 32.99 -1.21
N PHE A 109 -21.01 33.41 -0.81
CA PHE A 109 -20.62 34.82 -0.77
C PHE A 109 -20.67 35.47 -2.16
N SER A 110 -20.16 34.78 -3.20
CA SER A 110 -20.24 35.23 -4.60
C SER A 110 -21.67 35.37 -5.10
N VAL A 111 -22.56 34.44 -4.74
CA VAL A 111 -23.98 34.50 -5.11
C VAL A 111 -24.68 35.67 -4.42
N VAL A 112 -24.44 35.86 -3.11
CA VAL A 112 -25.03 36.98 -2.35
C VAL A 112 -24.52 38.33 -2.86
N VAL A 113 -23.21 38.48 -3.06
CA VAL A 113 -22.62 39.71 -3.62
C VAL A 113 -23.11 39.96 -5.04
N GLY A 114 -23.19 38.91 -5.87
CA GLY A 114 -23.70 38.97 -7.24
C GLY A 114 -25.18 39.37 -7.34
N ALA A 115 -26.00 38.96 -6.35
CA ALA A 115 -27.40 39.35 -6.26
C ALA A 115 -27.58 40.82 -5.83
N ILE A 116 -26.70 41.33 -4.95
CA ILE A 116 -26.74 42.74 -4.53
C ILE A 116 -26.29 43.67 -5.66
N THR A 117 -25.29 43.29 -6.47
CA THR A 117 -24.87 44.09 -7.63
C THR A 117 -25.94 44.18 -8.71
N THR A 118 -26.71 43.11 -8.98
CA THR A 118 -27.77 43.12 -10.00
C THR A 118 -28.94 44.01 -9.60
N VAL A 119 -29.35 43.98 -8.32
CA VAL A 119 -30.43 44.84 -7.79
C VAL A 119 -29.99 46.32 -7.75
N ALA A 120 -28.72 46.60 -7.45
CA ALA A 120 -28.20 47.97 -7.49
C ALA A 120 -28.20 48.57 -8.90
N THR A 121 -27.82 47.82 -9.95
CA THR A 121 -27.91 48.30 -11.35
C THR A 121 -29.35 48.54 -11.81
N ALA A 122 -30.29 47.67 -11.44
CA ALA A 122 -31.68 47.81 -11.84
C ALA A 122 -32.38 49.03 -11.19
N LEU A 123 -31.96 49.42 -9.99
CA LEU A 123 -32.45 50.62 -9.32
C LEU A 123 -31.79 51.92 -9.84
N ILE A 124 -30.56 51.84 -10.34
CA ILE A 124 -29.86 52.99 -10.95
C ILE A 124 -30.41 53.31 -12.36
N GLU A 125 -30.91 52.32 -13.11
CA GLU A 125 -31.54 52.54 -14.43
C GLU A 125 -32.96 53.15 -14.35
N ALA A 126 -33.58 53.19 -13.16
CA ALA A 126 -34.96 53.64 -12.99
C ALA A 126 -35.13 55.16 -12.78
N ASP A 127 -34.04 55.93 -12.62
CA ASP A 127 -34.11 57.39 -12.42
C ASP A 127 -33.16 58.12 -13.39
N ASN A 128 -33.72 59.00 -14.23
CA ASN A 128 -32.99 59.76 -15.24
C ASN A 128 -32.00 60.75 -14.59
N ALA A 129 -30.74 60.36 -14.44
CA ALA A 129 -29.64 61.29 -14.23
C ALA A 129 -28.39 60.85 -15.01
N SER A 130 -28.01 61.71 -15.95
CA SER A 130 -26.85 61.65 -16.82
C SER A 130 -25.52 61.37 -16.12
N LYS A 131 -24.69 60.54 -16.80
CA LYS A 131 -23.24 60.30 -16.62
C LYS A 131 -22.80 59.54 -15.37
N ILE A 132 -21.90 58.58 -15.64
CA ILE A 132 -20.82 58.01 -14.79
C ILE A 132 -21.07 56.61 -14.18
N VAL A 133 -20.08 55.76 -14.46
CA VAL A 133 -19.78 54.37 -14.03
C VAL A 133 -20.60 53.24 -14.65
N GLY A 134 -20.28 52.95 -15.92
CA GLY A 134 -20.27 51.56 -16.37
C GLY A 134 -19.03 50.84 -15.83
N ILE A 135 -19.19 49.57 -15.49
CA ILE A 135 -18.15 48.58 -15.14
C ILE A 135 -17.64 48.67 -13.69
N SER A 136 -18.28 47.92 -12.79
CA SER A 136 -17.62 47.44 -11.56
C SER A 136 -18.16 46.14 -10.97
N GLY A 137 -19.21 45.52 -11.54
CA GLY A 137 -19.82 44.30 -10.99
C GLY A 137 -19.20 42.96 -11.42
N GLY A 138 -18.56 42.90 -12.60
CA GLY A 138 -18.09 41.64 -13.21
C GLY A 138 -16.74 41.12 -12.71
N LEU A 139 -15.94 41.95 -12.03
CA LEU A 139 -14.59 41.57 -11.61
C LEU A 139 -14.58 40.74 -10.30
N VAL A 140 -15.59 40.92 -9.44
CA VAL A 140 -15.66 40.28 -8.12
C VAL A 140 -16.13 38.83 -8.20
N SER A 141 -17.05 38.50 -9.11
CA SER A 141 -17.53 37.13 -9.32
C SER A 141 -16.50 36.24 -10.01
N ALA A 142 -15.75 36.77 -10.99
CA ALA A 142 -14.66 36.05 -11.66
C ALA A 142 -13.48 35.76 -10.71
N THR A 143 -13.15 36.69 -9.79
CA THR A 143 -12.08 36.49 -8.80
C THR A 143 -12.47 35.53 -7.70
N ALA A 144 -13.68 35.59 -7.17
CA ALA A 144 -14.13 34.64 -6.15
C ALA A 144 -14.41 33.23 -6.70
N GLY A 145 -14.91 33.11 -7.94
CA GLY A 145 -15.01 31.84 -8.67
C GLY A 145 -13.65 31.26 -9.03
N GLY A 146 -12.70 32.11 -9.46
CA GLY A 146 -11.30 31.72 -9.68
C GLY A 146 -10.60 31.25 -8.39
N LEU A 147 -10.79 31.96 -7.27
CA LEU A 147 -10.28 31.58 -5.95
C LEU A 147 -10.88 30.28 -5.39
N ALA A 148 -12.09 29.93 -5.83
CA ALA A 148 -12.71 28.64 -5.51
C ALA A 148 -12.17 27.48 -6.38
N ALA A 149 -11.59 27.78 -7.54
CA ALA A 149 -10.96 26.78 -8.42
C ALA A 149 -9.53 26.41 -7.99
N PHE A 150 -8.87 27.23 -7.16
CA PHE A 150 -7.58 26.88 -6.55
C PHE A 150 -7.80 26.00 -5.31
N SER A 151 -7.19 24.80 -5.28
CA SER A 151 -7.14 23.98 -4.08
C SER A 151 -6.50 24.78 -2.93
N SER A 152 -6.89 24.52 -1.68
CA SER A 152 -6.25 25.23 -0.59
C SER A 152 -4.86 24.65 -0.34
N ASN A 153 -3.89 25.51 -0.02
CA ASN A 153 -2.58 25.07 0.50
C ASN A 153 -2.67 24.55 1.95
N LYS A 154 -3.84 24.08 2.40
CA LYS A 154 -3.94 23.52 3.75
C LYS A 154 -3.19 22.20 3.77
N THR A 155 -2.33 22.11 4.75
CA THR A 155 -1.57 20.90 5.02
C THR A 155 -1.84 20.43 6.43
N VAL A 156 -1.59 19.15 6.65
CA VAL A 156 -1.48 18.55 7.98
C VAL A 156 -0.12 17.91 8.11
N TYR A 157 0.53 18.09 9.26
CA TYR A 157 1.76 17.38 9.54
C TYR A 157 1.45 15.90 9.79
N PHE A 158 2.05 15.03 8.98
CA PHE A 158 1.88 13.59 9.06
C PHE A 158 3.26 12.93 9.10
N ALA A 159 3.60 12.33 10.25
CA ALA A 159 4.88 11.65 10.45
C ALA A 159 4.74 10.13 10.29
N HIS A 160 5.81 9.52 9.78
CA HIS A 160 5.92 8.08 9.58
C HIS A 160 6.87 7.50 10.62
N LYS A 161 6.33 7.03 11.76
CA LYS A 161 7.15 6.34 12.77
C LYS A 161 7.80 5.06 12.21
N ARG A 162 7.04 4.33 11.39
CA ARG A 162 7.49 3.16 10.62
C ARG A 162 6.94 3.29 9.21
N ASN A 163 7.81 3.66 8.26
CA ASN A 163 7.36 3.94 6.90
C ASN A 163 7.28 2.66 6.06
N LEU A 164 6.07 2.11 5.96
CA LEU A 164 5.78 0.89 5.19
C LEU A 164 6.08 1.03 3.68
N LEU A 165 6.16 2.25 3.14
CA LEU A 165 6.48 2.48 1.73
C LEU A 165 7.98 2.54 1.44
N ALA A 166 8.81 2.85 2.45
CA ALA A 166 10.21 3.21 2.26
C ALA A 166 11.05 2.06 1.69
N ASP A 167 10.99 0.88 2.29
CA ASP A 167 11.84 -0.25 1.85
C ASP A 167 11.44 -0.74 0.44
N LEU A 168 10.17 -0.59 0.05
CA LEU A 168 9.71 -0.84 -1.33
C LEU A 168 10.27 0.20 -2.31
N TRP A 169 10.52 1.42 -1.87
CA TRP A 169 11.11 2.45 -2.69
C TRP A 169 12.63 2.32 -2.81
N TYR A 170 13.32 2.21 -1.67
CA TYR A 170 14.78 2.18 -1.62
C TYR A 170 15.37 0.80 -1.96
N GLN A 171 14.58 -0.27 -1.88
CA GLN A 171 14.98 -1.64 -2.23
C GLN A 171 16.26 -2.09 -1.50
N PRO A 172 16.32 -1.98 -0.15
CA PRO A 172 17.47 -2.45 0.61
C PRO A 172 17.60 -3.98 0.48
N LYS A 173 18.81 -4.52 0.65
CA LYS A 173 19.00 -5.99 0.60
C LYS A 173 18.19 -6.71 1.68
N GLN A 174 18.10 -6.11 2.86
CA GLN A 174 17.30 -6.58 3.99
C GLN A 174 16.40 -5.45 4.45
N SER A 175 15.16 -5.78 4.75
CA SER A 175 14.20 -4.82 5.25
C SER A 175 14.26 -4.74 6.77
N SER A 176 14.23 -3.51 7.28
CA SER A 176 14.06 -3.24 8.72
C SER A 176 12.58 -3.07 9.09
N VAL A 177 11.74 -2.88 8.08
CA VAL A 177 10.30 -2.66 8.21
C VAL A 177 9.55 -3.96 8.00
N TYR A 178 9.79 -4.70 6.92
CA TYR A 178 9.01 -5.88 6.55
C TYR A 178 9.48 -7.13 7.30
N PRO A 179 8.54 -7.96 7.76
CA PRO A 179 8.88 -9.29 8.26
C PRO A 179 9.64 -10.12 7.21
N PRO A 180 10.59 -10.98 7.60
CA PRO A 180 11.45 -11.70 6.65
C PRO A 180 10.68 -12.57 5.64
N LEU A 181 9.57 -13.19 6.05
CA LEU A 181 8.68 -13.95 5.17
C LEU A 181 8.17 -13.08 4.01
N ILE A 182 7.60 -11.92 4.36
CA ILE A 182 6.99 -10.99 3.42
C ILE A 182 8.06 -10.39 2.52
N TRP A 183 9.17 -9.94 3.10
CA TRP A 183 10.27 -9.36 2.33
C TRP A 183 10.83 -10.34 1.30
N TYR A 184 11.00 -11.61 1.68
CA TYR A 184 11.46 -12.64 0.76
C TYR A 184 10.49 -12.84 -0.41
N VAL A 185 9.19 -13.03 -0.13
CA VAL A 185 8.19 -13.26 -1.18
C VAL A 185 8.07 -12.05 -2.11
N LEU A 186 8.12 -10.83 -1.58
CA LEU A 186 8.06 -9.61 -2.40
C LEU A 186 9.26 -9.46 -3.35
N ASN A 187 10.42 -10.04 -3.01
CA ASN A 187 11.65 -9.90 -3.79
C ASN A 187 12.01 -11.14 -4.62
N GLU A 188 11.42 -12.30 -4.32
CA GLU A 188 11.57 -13.52 -5.12
C GLU A 188 10.71 -13.42 -6.39
N LYS A 189 11.36 -13.50 -7.55
CA LYS A 189 10.74 -13.24 -8.85
C LYS A 189 9.62 -14.23 -9.16
N SER A 190 9.77 -15.45 -8.66
CA SER A 190 8.86 -16.57 -8.94
C SER A 190 7.44 -16.36 -8.41
N PHE A 191 7.25 -15.45 -7.45
CA PHE A 191 5.94 -15.06 -6.94
C PHE A 191 5.27 -13.97 -7.77
N SER A 192 5.95 -13.40 -8.76
CA SER A 192 5.32 -12.45 -9.68
C SER A 192 4.70 -13.18 -10.87
N ASN A 193 3.61 -12.63 -11.41
CA ASN A 193 2.87 -13.22 -12.53
C ASN A 193 3.75 -13.52 -13.76
N GLY A 194 4.83 -12.75 -13.97
CA GLY A 194 5.74 -12.94 -15.10
C GLY A 194 6.96 -13.80 -14.77
N GLY A 195 7.45 -13.76 -13.52
CA GLY A 195 8.69 -14.44 -13.13
C GLY A 195 9.98 -13.73 -13.57
N GLN A 196 9.92 -12.63 -14.35
CA GLN A 196 11.12 -11.90 -14.78
C GLN A 196 11.62 -10.88 -13.73
N THR A 197 10.67 -10.24 -13.04
CA THR A 197 10.88 -9.18 -12.05
C THR A 197 10.14 -9.52 -10.76
N SER A 198 10.56 -8.95 -9.63
CA SER A 198 9.90 -9.16 -8.34
C SER A 198 8.64 -8.32 -8.18
N ILE A 199 7.75 -8.69 -7.24
CA ILE A 199 6.59 -7.88 -6.87
C ILE A 199 7.04 -6.50 -6.40
N SER A 200 8.08 -6.44 -5.57
CA SER A 200 8.67 -5.20 -5.06
C SER A 200 9.14 -4.28 -6.18
N HIS A 201 9.83 -4.83 -7.18
CA HIS A 201 10.29 -4.09 -8.35
C HIS A 201 9.12 -3.57 -9.18
N ASN A 202 8.14 -4.42 -9.48
CA ASN A 202 6.97 -4.05 -10.27
C ASN A 202 6.13 -2.97 -9.59
N THR A 203 5.95 -3.05 -8.28
CA THR A 203 5.27 -2.03 -7.49
C THR A 203 6.01 -0.70 -7.55
N ARG A 204 7.34 -0.69 -7.36
CA ARG A 204 8.14 0.52 -7.49
C ARG A 204 8.06 1.13 -8.89
N GLN A 205 8.16 0.33 -9.94
CA GLN A 205 8.04 0.80 -11.33
C GLN A 205 6.66 1.40 -11.59
N ARG A 206 5.59 0.79 -11.08
CA ARG A 206 4.23 1.34 -11.17
C ARG A 206 4.11 2.70 -10.49
N TRP A 207 4.68 2.85 -9.29
CA TRP A 207 4.68 4.15 -8.61
C TRP A 207 5.46 5.19 -9.40
N GLN A 208 6.63 4.84 -9.94
CA GLN A 208 7.41 5.73 -10.79
C GLN A 208 6.64 6.21 -12.03
N GLY A 209 5.92 5.31 -12.71
CA GLY A 209 5.25 5.62 -13.98
C GLY A 209 3.86 6.23 -13.87
N PHE A 210 3.15 6.04 -12.75
CA PHE A 210 1.75 6.47 -12.61
C PHE A 210 1.49 7.36 -11.40
N VAL A 211 2.25 7.19 -10.31
CA VAL A 211 2.01 7.91 -9.06
C VAL A 211 2.92 9.14 -8.95
N LEU A 212 4.18 9.00 -9.37
CA LEU A 212 5.22 10.01 -9.20
C LEU A 212 5.50 10.81 -10.47
N THR A 213 4.70 10.62 -11.52
CA THR A 213 4.87 11.29 -12.81
C THR A 213 4.63 12.78 -12.65
N GLY A 214 5.66 13.59 -12.86
CA GLY A 214 5.60 15.05 -12.64
C GLY A 214 5.75 15.48 -11.18
N THR A 215 5.98 14.54 -10.25
CA THR A 215 6.18 14.83 -8.82
C THR A 215 7.61 15.29 -8.56
N ALA A 216 7.76 16.42 -7.86
CA ALA A 216 9.07 16.94 -7.46
C ALA A 216 9.74 16.06 -6.39
N LYS A 217 11.06 16.13 -6.26
CA LYS A 217 11.84 15.24 -5.37
C LYS A 217 11.48 15.40 -3.89
N ASP A 218 11.19 16.62 -3.46
CA ASP A 218 10.71 16.96 -2.12
C ASP A 218 9.36 16.29 -1.82
N GLN A 219 8.46 16.24 -2.80
CA GLN A 219 7.17 15.55 -2.65
C GLN A 219 7.31 14.02 -2.65
N GLN A 220 8.34 13.46 -3.30
CA GLN A 220 8.69 12.04 -3.14
C GLN A 220 9.17 11.72 -1.72
N GLU A 221 9.96 12.64 -1.13
CA GLU A 221 10.48 12.49 0.23
C GLU A 221 9.36 12.49 1.28
N LEU A 222 8.23 13.17 1.02
CA LEU A 222 7.04 13.05 1.87
C LEU A 222 6.63 11.58 2.00
N TYR A 223 6.52 10.85 0.89
CA TYR A 223 6.04 9.46 0.87
C TYR A 223 7.03 8.46 1.46
N PHE A 224 8.32 8.60 1.14
CA PHE A 224 9.34 7.57 1.41
C PHE A 224 10.28 7.91 2.58
N GLY A 225 10.33 9.18 3.00
CA GLY A 225 11.10 9.64 4.14
C GLY A 225 10.38 9.51 5.48
N SER A 226 10.59 10.49 6.37
CA SER A 226 10.01 10.52 7.73
C SER A 226 8.62 11.16 7.82
N GLY A 227 8.12 11.68 6.70
CA GLY A 227 6.85 12.42 6.62
C GLY A 227 7.07 13.93 6.54
N GLY A 228 5.99 14.70 6.69
CA GLY A 228 6.04 16.14 6.50
C GLY A 228 4.64 16.76 6.45
N ASN A 229 4.54 17.93 5.80
CA ASN A 229 3.27 18.62 5.60
C ASN A 229 2.60 18.09 4.34
N TYR A 230 1.49 17.38 4.54
CA TYR A 230 0.73 16.73 3.48
C TYR A 230 -0.50 17.55 3.09
N GLN A 231 -0.78 17.66 1.79
CA GLN A 231 -2.10 18.05 1.29
C GLN A 231 -3.04 16.84 1.21
N ALA A 232 -4.31 17.07 0.91
CA ALA A 232 -5.30 15.99 0.79
C ALA A 232 -4.93 14.98 -0.30
N ASP A 233 -4.56 15.46 -1.50
CA ASP A 233 -4.16 14.60 -2.63
C ASP A 233 -2.91 13.76 -2.30
N ASP A 234 -1.98 14.30 -1.53
CA ASP A 234 -0.81 13.55 -1.07
C ASP A 234 -1.23 12.39 -0.14
N LEU A 235 -2.17 12.64 0.76
CA LEU A 235 -2.66 11.61 1.69
C LEU A 235 -3.47 10.52 0.98
N HIS A 236 -4.35 10.90 0.04
CA HIS A 236 -5.04 9.96 -0.84
C HIS A 236 -4.06 9.10 -1.63
N THR A 237 -3.01 9.72 -2.17
CA THR A 237 -1.95 9.02 -2.89
C THR A 237 -1.21 8.03 -1.99
N ARG A 238 -0.87 8.42 -0.77
CA ARG A 238 -0.25 7.54 0.23
C ARG A 238 -1.18 6.37 0.59
N ALA A 239 -2.45 6.64 0.87
CA ALA A 239 -3.45 5.62 1.19
C ALA A 239 -3.56 4.58 0.06
N ASN A 240 -3.64 5.05 -1.19
CA ASN A 240 -3.67 4.19 -2.37
C ASN A 240 -2.41 3.33 -2.53
N MET A 241 -1.23 3.85 -2.21
CA MET A 241 0.00 3.04 -2.21
C MET A 241 -0.01 1.96 -1.12
N LEU A 242 -0.49 2.28 0.08
CA LEU A 242 -0.61 1.33 1.20
C LEU A 242 -1.64 0.22 0.90
N ASN A 243 -2.79 0.57 0.32
CA ASN A 243 -3.83 -0.38 -0.08
C ASN A 243 -3.35 -1.34 -1.19
N GLN A 244 -2.51 -0.86 -2.11
CA GLN A 244 -1.87 -1.73 -3.11
C GLN A 244 -0.95 -2.77 -2.43
N LEU A 245 -0.13 -2.35 -1.47
CA LEU A 245 0.74 -3.26 -0.73
C LEU A 245 -0.05 -4.26 0.10
N GLN A 246 -1.13 -3.81 0.75
CA GLN A 246 -2.04 -4.67 1.49
C GLN A 246 -2.59 -5.78 0.59
N SER A 247 -3.02 -5.42 -0.63
CA SER A 247 -3.50 -6.37 -1.63
C SER A 247 -2.42 -7.38 -2.02
N SER A 248 -1.17 -6.94 -2.20
CA SER A 248 -0.04 -7.84 -2.43
C SER A 248 0.19 -8.81 -1.27
N VAL A 249 0.17 -8.33 -0.02
CA VAL A 249 0.36 -9.17 1.18
C VAL A 249 -0.78 -10.18 1.34
N ARG A 250 -2.03 -9.79 1.03
CA ARG A 250 -3.18 -10.72 1.02
C ARG A 250 -3.00 -11.83 -0.01
N SER A 251 -2.39 -11.56 -1.17
CA SER A 251 -2.05 -12.58 -2.17
C SER A 251 -1.04 -13.60 -1.62
N ILE A 252 -0.05 -13.16 -0.84
CA ILE A 252 0.91 -14.06 -0.18
C ILE A 252 0.19 -15.04 0.76
N ASN A 253 -0.88 -14.58 1.43
CA ASN A 253 -1.69 -15.47 2.27
C ASN A 253 -2.41 -16.54 1.43
N GLN A 254 -2.82 -16.24 0.20
CA GLN A 254 -3.38 -17.25 -0.71
C GLN A 254 -2.34 -18.29 -1.11
N ASP A 255 -1.10 -17.87 -1.40
CA ASP A 255 0.01 -18.78 -1.68
C ASP A 255 0.31 -19.68 -0.46
N LEU A 256 0.25 -19.13 0.76
CA LEU A 256 0.41 -19.89 2.00
C LEU A 256 -0.70 -20.95 2.16
N GLN A 257 -1.96 -20.62 1.87
CA GLN A 257 -3.05 -21.59 1.88
C GLN A 257 -2.84 -22.68 0.82
N GLY A 258 -2.31 -22.32 -0.36
CA GLY A 258 -1.89 -23.27 -1.39
C GLY A 258 -0.88 -24.28 -0.86
N LEU A 259 0.19 -23.82 -0.21
CA LEU A 259 1.16 -24.69 0.44
C LEU A 259 0.50 -25.59 1.50
N MET A 260 -0.36 -25.05 2.36
CA MET A 260 -1.04 -25.83 3.40
C MET A 260 -1.88 -26.98 2.79
N LEU A 261 -2.55 -26.73 1.67
CA LEU A 261 -3.28 -27.76 0.93
C LEU A 261 -2.34 -28.80 0.32
N SER A 262 -1.23 -28.38 -0.30
CA SER A 262 -0.21 -29.27 -0.85
C SER A 262 0.39 -30.20 0.22
N LEU A 263 0.54 -29.71 1.46
CA LEU A 263 1.09 -30.49 2.58
C LEU A 263 0.09 -31.44 3.24
N ALA A 264 -1.20 -31.21 3.04
CA ALA A 264 -2.25 -32.09 3.55
C ALA A 264 -2.40 -33.38 2.72
N ASN A 265 -1.97 -33.34 1.45
CA ASN A 265 -1.98 -34.45 0.50
C ASN A 265 -0.66 -35.26 0.55
#